data_AF-A0A968UP99-F1
#
_entry.id   AF-A0A968UP99-F1
#
_cell.length_a   1.000
_cell.length_b   1.000
_cell.length_c   1.000
_cell.angle_alpha   90.00
_cell.angle_beta   90.00
_cell.angle_gamma   90.00
#
_symmetry.space_group_name_H-M   'P 1'
#
loop_
_entity.id
_entity.type
_entity.pdbx_description
1 polymer ?
#
loop_
_entity_poly.entity_id
_entity_poly.type
_entity_poly.pdbx_seq_one_letter_code
_entity_poly.pdbx_strand_id
1 'polypeptide(L)'
;MFETSCKYVRMFLVVVMLSAVCAASGYAHDTWVIMQNYMPKPSEAAVLKVANAHLFAIPGEEFHTRDKVEKVFFLSPDDKNIPSTPQGEIAYQSDALKAQGTYLAVAVPVNGFFSKTRKDIIAAKAKRH
;
A
#
# COMPACT_ATOMS: atom_id res chain seq x y z
N MET A 1 50.31 -15.28 9.71
CA MET A 1 49.55 -15.64 8.49
C MET A 1 48.05 -15.90 8.75
N PHE A 2 47.62 -16.20 9.99
CA PHE A 2 46.19 -16.40 10.34
C PHE A 2 45.36 -15.11 10.48
N GLU A 3 45.93 -14.01 10.97
CA GLU A 3 45.20 -12.76 11.19
C GLU A 3 44.74 -12.07 9.90
N THR A 4 45.50 -12.21 8.82
CA THR A 4 45.17 -11.65 7.51
C THR A 4 43.94 -12.32 6.93
N SER A 5 43.82 -13.64 7.01
CA SER A 5 42.66 -14.40 6.51
C SER A 5 41.36 -14.03 7.24
N CYS A 6 41.42 -13.77 8.55
CA CYS A 6 40.24 -13.36 9.33
C CYS A 6 39.73 -11.96 8.93
N LYS A 7 40.64 -11.03 8.59
CA LYS A 7 40.30 -9.69 8.10
C LYS A 7 39.60 -9.73 6.74
N TYR A 8 40.07 -10.57 5.83
CA TYR A 8 39.45 -10.73 4.51
C TYR A 8 38.06 -11.37 4.58
N VAL A 9 37.86 -12.38 5.45
CA VAL A 9 36.53 -12.99 5.67
C VAL A 9 35.55 -11.98 6.24
N ARG A 10 35.97 -11.18 7.23
CA ARG A 10 35.11 -10.13 7.81
C ARG A 10 34.78 -9.04 6.79
N MET A 11 35.76 -8.64 5.98
CA MET A 11 35.54 -7.65 4.90
C MET A 11 34.58 -8.20 3.83
N PHE A 12 34.73 -9.47 3.45
CA PHE A 12 33.83 -10.14 2.51
C PHE A 12 32.39 -10.20 3.02
N LEU A 13 32.18 -10.58 4.29
CA LEU A 13 30.85 -10.61 4.91
C LEU A 13 30.20 -9.22 4.96
N VAL A 14 30.97 -8.17 5.25
CA VAL A 14 30.47 -6.79 5.24
C VAL A 14 30.05 -6.37 3.84
N VAL A 15 30.84 -6.70 2.81
CA VAL A 15 30.49 -6.42 1.40
C VAL A 15 29.23 -7.17 0.98
N VAL A 16 29.10 -8.45 1.36
CA VAL A 16 27.90 -9.24 1.07
C VAL A 16 26.67 -8.64 1.75
N MET A 17 26.75 -8.29 3.04
CA MET A 17 25.65 -7.63 3.74
C MET A 17 25.26 -6.30 3.11
N LEU A 18 26.24 -5.46 2.74
CA LEU A 18 25.98 -4.17 2.08
C LEU A 18 25.32 -4.36 0.72
N SER A 19 25.75 -5.34 -0.07
CA SER A 19 25.13 -5.65 -1.37
C SER A 19 23.68 -6.15 -1.22
N ALA A 20 23.38 -6.92 -0.17
CA ALA A 20 22.02 -7.38 0.11
C ALA A 20 21.06 -6.23 0.47
N VAL A 21 21.54 -5.21 1.20
CA VAL A 21 20.73 -4.03 1.54
C VAL A 21 20.46 -3.15 0.30
N CYS A 22 21.44 -3.01 -0.61
CA CYS A 22 21.24 -2.27 -1.85
C CYS A 22 20.31 -2.98 -2.85
N ALA A 23 20.13 -4.29 -2.73
CA ALA A 23 19.23 -5.07 -3.57
C ALA A 23 17.75 -5.02 -3.10
N ALA A 24 17.47 -4.43 -1.94
CA ALA A 24 16.10 -4.21 -1.49
C ALA A 24 15.45 -3.11 -2.35
N SER A 25 14.66 -3.52 -3.35
CA SER A 25 13.84 -2.60 -4.13
C SER A 25 12.76 -1.99 -3.23
N GLY A 26 12.96 -0.73 -2.85
CA GLY A 26 11.93 0.09 -2.21
C GLY A 26 10.88 0.44 -3.24
N TYR A 27 9.83 -0.38 -3.36
CA TYR A 27 8.68 -0.07 -4.19
C TYR A 27 7.82 1.02 -3.53
N ALA A 28 8.12 2.28 -3.86
CA ALA A 28 7.38 3.45 -3.39
C ALA A 28 6.16 3.75 -4.30
N HIS A 29 5.33 2.74 -4.56
CA HIS A 29 4.07 2.96 -5.28
C HIS A 29 3.01 3.54 -4.35
N ASP A 30 2.26 4.51 -4.84
CA ASP A 30 1.07 5.02 -4.15
C ASP A 30 -0.06 4.00 -4.29
N THR A 31 -0.67 3.63 -3.16
CA THR A 31 -1.84 2.74 -3.17
C THR A 31 -3.11 3.53 -3.46
N TRP A 32 -3.80 3.13 -4.51
CA TRP A 32 -5.05 3.72 -4.98
C TRP A 32 -6.22 2.79 -4.66
N VAL A 33 -7.29 3.37 -4.13
CA VAL A 33 -8.61 2.71 -4.00
C VAL A 33 -9.53 3.33 -5.05
N ILE A 34 -10.00 2.51 -5.99
CA ILE A 34 -10.84 2.95 -7.10
C ILE A 34 -12.22 2.34 -6.93
N MET A 35 -13.22 3.18 -6.65
CA MET A 35 -14.61 2.75 -6.56
C MET A 35 -15.21 2.58 -7.95
N GLN A 36 -16.02 1.53 -8.14
CA GLN A 36 -16.83 1.36 -9.35
C GLN A 36 -18.00 2.35 -9.36
N ASN A 37 -18.59 2.61 -8.19
CA ASN A 37 -19.64 3.60 -7.99
C ASN A 37 -19.38 4.36 -6.69
N TYR A 38 -19.27 5.68 -6.78
CA TYR A 38 -19.07 6.58 -5.63
C TYR A 38 -20.39 7.00 -4.96
N MET A 39 -21.53 6.71 -5.59
CA MET A 39 -22.87 6.98 -5.07
C MET A 39 -23.74 5.70 -5.11
N PRO A 40 -23.39 4.67 -4.33
CA PRO A 40 -24.18 3.45 -4.23
C PRO A 40 -25.59 3.78 -3.70
N LYS A 41 -26.61 3.07 -4.20
CA LYS A 41 -27.97 3.19 -3.67
C LYS A 41 -28.02 2.64 -2.24
N PRO A 42 -29.00 3.06 -1.42
CA PRO A 42 -29.19 2.47 -0.09
C PRO A 42 -29.31 0.95 -0.15
N SER A 43 -28.58 0.25 0.72
CA SER A 43 -28.49 -1.22 0.77
C SER A 43 -27.82 -1.88 -0.43
N GLU A 44 -27.21 -1.11 -1.33
CA GLU A 44 -26.35 -1.64 -2.39
C GLU A 44 -24.96 -1.95 -1.81
N ALA A 45 -24.35 -3.02 -2.28
CA ALA A 45 -22.95 -3.31 -1.99
C ALA A 45 -22.05 -2.38 -2.81
N ALA A 46 -20.99 -1.89 -2.20
CA ALA A 46 -19.96 -1.15 -2.92
C ALA A 46 -18.94 -2.11 -3.53
N VAL A 47 -18.47 -1.79 -4.74
CA VAL A 47 -17.40 -2.53 -5.42
C VAL A 47 -16.23 -1.59 -5.66
N LEU A 48 -15.01 -2.07 -5.37
CA LEU A 48 -13.77 -1.34 -5.57
C LEU A 48 -12.67 -2.23 -6.14
N LYS A 49 -11.63 -1.58 -6.67
CA LYS A 49 -10.35 -2.18 -7.05
C LYS A 49 -9.23 -1.47 -6.31
N VAL A 50 -8.14 -2.19 -6.05
CA VAL A 50 -6.94 -1.65 -5.42
C VAL A 50 -5.82 -1.70 -6.44
N ALA A 51 -5.02 -0.64 -6.55
CA ALA A 51 -3.90 -0.58 -7.47
C ALA A 51 -2.71 0.11 -6.83
N ASN A 52 -1.50 -0.17 -7.34
CA ASN A 52 -0.28 0.53 -6.98
C ASN A 52 0.28 1.19 -8.23
N ALA A 53 0.16 2.51 -8.32
CA ALA A 53 0.47 3.24 -9.53
C ALA A 53 1.17 4.55 -9.21
N HIS A 54 2.13 4.94 -10.06
CA HIS A 54 2.73 6.28 -10.02
C HIS A 54 1.95 7.30 -10.85
N LEU A 55 1.08 6.83 -11.74
CA LEU A 55 0.38 7.65 -12.71
C LEU A 55 -1.13 7.54 -12.52
N PHE A 56 -1.82 8.64 -12.81
CA PHE A 56 -3.27 8.67 -12.93
C PHE A 56 -3.65 8.22 -14.35
N ALA A 57 -4.68 7.38 -14.49
CA ALA A 57 -4.90 6.41 -15.59
C ALA A 57 -4.06 5.14 -15.43
N ILE A 58 -4.39 4.38 -14.37
CA ILE A 58 -3.72 3.16 -13.97
C ILE A 58 -3.81 2.10 -15.09
N PRO A 59 -2.68 1.66 -15.66
CA PRO A 59 -2.64 0.54 -16.60
C PRO A 59 -3.22 -0.72 -15.95
N GLY A 60 -3.88 -1.58 -16.72
CA GLY A 60 -4.53 -2.78 -16.20
C GLY A 60 -3.61 -3.74 -15.42
N GLU A 61 -2.30 -3.69 -15.67
CA GLU A 61 -1.28 -4.51 -15.03
C GLU A 61 -0.91 -4.04 -13.60
N GLU A 62 -1.32 -2.84 -13.19
CA GLU A 62 -0.98 -2.24 -11.90
C GLU A 62 -2.07 -2.46 -10.82
N PHE A 63 -3.15 -3.17 -11.16
CA PHE A 63 -4.14 -3.61 -10.18
C PHE A 63 -3.59 -4.74 -9.32
N HIS A 64 -3.81 -4.64 -8.01
CA HIS A 64 -3.41 -5.70 -7.09
C HIS A 64 -4.31 -6.90 -7.21
N THR A 65 -3.68 -8.04 -7.46
CA THR A 65 -4.25 -9.35 -7.20
C THR A 65 -4.41 -9.57 -5.69
N ARG A 66 -5.29 -10.51 -5.32
CA ARG A 66 -5.68 -10.76 -3.92
C ARG A 66 -4.50 -11.04 -2.98
N ASP A 67 -3.42 -11.65 -3.47
CA ASP A 67 -2.22 -11.97 -2.69
C ASP A 67 -1.41 -10.73 -2.26
N LYS A 68 -1.69 -9.56 -2.83
CA LYS A 68 -1.00 -8.31 -2.52
C LYS A 68 -1.76 -7.39 -1.57
N VAL A 69 -3.02 -7.70 -1.27
CA VAL A 69 -3.87 -6.92 -0.36
C VAL A 69 -4.20 -7.73 0.88
N GLU A 70 -3.77 -7.26 2.05
CA GLU A 70 -4.03 -7.92 3.33
C GLU A 70 -5.50 -7.77 3.74
N LYS A 71 -6.04 -6.56 3.58
CA LYS A 71 -7.40 -6.26 4.02
C LYS A 71 -8.04 -5.17 3.16
N VAL A 72 -9.33 -5.37 2.86
CA VAL A 72 -10.22 -4.32 2.35
C VAL A 72 -11.44 -4.26 3.24
N PHE A 73 -11.82 -3.05 3.67
CA PHE A 73 -13.01 -2.82 4.47
C PHE A 73 -13.52 -1.39 4.28
N PHE A 74 -14.75 -1.16 4.73
CA PHE A 74 -15.36 0.15 4.76
C PHE A 74 -15.62 0.57 6.20
N LEU A 75 -15.45 1.85 6.49
CA LEU A 75 -15.98 2.48 7.69
C LEU A 75 -17.29 3.16 7.33
N SER A 76 -18.33 2.84 8.08
CA SER A 76 -19.63 3.47 7.94
C SER A 76 -19.67 4.86 8.61
N PRO A 77 -20.70 5.67 8.32
CA PRO A 77 -20.91 6.96 8.99
C PRO A 77 -21.08 6.85 10.52
N ASP A 78 -21.43 5.67 11.02
CA ASP A 78 -21.55 5.34 12.44
C ASP A 78 -20.33 4.57 12.99
N ASP A 79 -19.17 4.73 12.35
CA ASP A 79 -17.86 4.18 12.75
C ASP A 79 -17.79 2.65 12.83
N LYS A 80 -18.68 1.93 12.14
CA LYS A 80 -18.66 0.47 12.06
C LYS A 80 -17.80 0.01 10.90
N ASN A 81 -17.01 -1.03 11.15
CA ASN A 81 -16.30 -1.76 10.12
C ASN A 81 -17.27 -2.66 9.34
N ILE A 82 -17.31 -2.49 8.03
CA ILE A 82 -18.02 -3.34 7.09
C ILE A 82 -16.97 -4.12 6.29
N PRO A 83 -16.95 -5.46 6.39
CA PRO A 83 -15.97 -6.26 5.68
C PRO A 83 -16.21 -6.21 4.17
N SER A 84 -15.15 -6.45 3.41
CA SER A 84 -15.24 -6.69 1.98
C SER A 84 -14.74 -8.08 1.64
N THR A 85 -15.41 -8.70 0.68
CA THR A 85 -15.04 -10.00 0.14
C THR A 85 -14.49 -9.83 -1.28
N PRO A 86 -13.50 -10.64 -1.68
CA PRO A 86 -13.00 -10.57 -3.05
C PRO A 86 -14.05 -11.02 -4.08
N GLN A 87 -14.23 -10.22 -5.13
CA GLN A 87 -15.11 -10.48 -6.28
C GLN A 87 -14.26 -10.62 -7.55
N GLY A 88 -13.99 -11.86 -7.98
CA GLY A 88 -13.01 -12.10 -9.05
C GLY A 88 -11.57 -11.74 -8.64
N GLU A 89 -10.62 -11.68 -9.59
CA GLU A 89 -9.19 -11.58 -9.24
C GLU A 89 -8.73 -10.24 -8.67
N ILE A 90 -9.36 -9.13 -9.10
CA ILE A 90 -8.86 -7.77 -8.84
C ILE A 90 -9.86 -6.86 -8.10
N ALA A 91 -11.10 -7.30 -7.91
CA ALA A 91 -12.15 -6.48 -7.29
C ALA A 91 -12.56 -7.01 -5.92
N TYR A 92 -13.12 -6.12 -5.11
CA TYR A 92 -13.60 -6.37 -3.76
C TYR A 92 -14.99 -5.77 -3.62
N GLN A 93 -15.89 -6.51 -3.00
CA GLN A 93 -17.27 -6.14 -2.79
C GLN A 93 -17.57 -6.08 -1.28
N SER A 94 -18.14 -4.99 -0.81
CA SER A 94 -18.61 -4.86 0.57
C SER A 94 -19.91 -5.63 0.80
N ASP A 95 -20.25 -5.86 2.07
CA ASP A 95 -21.66 -6.08 2.43
C ASP A 95 -22.51 -4.85 2.08
N ALA A 96 -23.84 -5.02 2.11
CA ALA A 96 -24.80 -3.96 1.84
C ALA A 96 -24.58 -2.71 2.73
N LEU A 97 -24.50 -1.54 2.11
CA LEU A 97 -24.32 -0.26 2.80
C LEU A 97 -25.67 0.29 3.28
N LYS A 98 -25.98 0.09 4.57
CA LYS A 98 -27.31 0.35 5.13
C LYS A 98 -27.52 1.75 5.69
N ALA A 99 -26.49 2.32 6.33
CA ALA A 99 -26.57 3.66 6.91
C ALA A 99 -26.51 4.73 5.81
N GLN A 100 -27.25 5.81 5.97
CA GLN A 100 -27.15 6.96 5.07
C GLN A 100 -25.97 7.84 5.50
N GLY A 101 -25.13 8.24 4.54
CA GLY A 101 -24.01 9.15 4.78
C GLY A 101 -22.77 8.79 3.98
N THR A 102 -21.63 9.34 4.41
CA THR A 102 -20.33 9.12 3.77
C THR A 102 -19.63 7.91 4.38
N TYR A 103 -19.22 6.98 3.50
CA TYR A 103 -18.41 5.83 3.87
C TYR A 103 -16.94 6.09 3.49
N LEU A 104 -16.03 5.54 4.28
CA LEU A 104 -14.60 5.54 3.94
C LEU A 104 -14.18 4.14 3.52
N ALA A 105 -13.71 3.99 2.28
CA ALA A 105 -13.10 2.76 1.79
C ALA A 105 -11.61 2.70 2.20
N VAL A 106 -11.17 1.57 2.74
CA VAL A 106 -9.79 1.37 3.20
C VAL A 106 -9.23 0.09 2.61
N ALA A 107 -8.05 0.17 2.01
CA ALA A 107 -7.27 -0.97 1.56
C ALA A 107 -5.90 -0.98 2.24
N VAL A 108 -5.49 -2.14 2.73
CA VAL A 108 -4.21 -2.37 3.40
C VAL A 108 -3.41 -3.38 2.57
N PRO A 109 -2.26 -3.01 1.99
CA PRO A 109 -1.40 -3.93 1.25
C PRO A 109 -0.62 -4.85 2.18
N VAL A 110 -0.27 -6.07 1.73
CA VAL A 110 0.47 -7.07 2.53
C VAL A 110 1.86 -6.60 2.94
N ASN A 111 2.51 -5.76 2.13
CA ASN A 111 3.88 -5.28 2.36
C ASN A 111 4.01 -3.80 2.01
N GLY A 112 3.60 -2.90 2.90
CA GLY A 112 3.76 -1.45 2.73
C GLY A 112 4.95 -0.91 3.52
N PHE A 113 5.99 -0.42 2.84
CA PHE A 113 7.01 0.41 3.48
C PHE A 113 6.47 1.83 3.58
N PHE A 114 6.03 2.26 4.77
CA PHE A 114 5.58 3.63 4.99
C PHE A 114 6.70 4.44 5.67
N SER A 115 7.41 5.26 4.90
CA SER A 115 8.31 6.26 5.48
C SER A 115 7.54 7.55 5.71
N LYS A 116 7.20 7.86 6.97
CA LYS A 116 6.78 9.23 7.31
C LYS A 116 7.96 10.16 7.10
N THR A 117 7.96 10.97 6.05
CA THR A 117 8.90 12.09 5.94
C THR A 117 8.66 13.01 7.14
N ARG A 118 9.67 13.17 8.00
CA ARG A 118 9.58 14.08 9.15
C ARG A 118 9.38 15.52 8.65
N LYS A 119 8.54 16.29 9.36
CA LYS A 119 8.15 17.67 9.01
C LYS A 119 9.33 18.65 8.93
N ASP A 120 10.44 18.34 9.61
CA ASP A 120 11.68 19.11 9.64
C ASP A 120 12.38 19.20 8.27
N ILE A 121 12.32 18.15 7.44
CA ILE A 121 12.95 18.13 6.11
C ILE A 121 12.22 19.07 5.12
N ILE A 122 10.89 19.16 5.22
CA ILE A 122 10.09 20.05 4.36
C ILE A 122 10.35 21.51 4.71
N ALA A 123 10.43 21.83 6.01
CA ALA A 123 10.75 23.18 6.49
C ALA A 123 12.16 23.63 6.06
N ALA A 124 13.14 22.71 6.01
CA ALA A 124 14.49 23.01 5.55
C ALA A 124 14.56 23.33 4.04
N LYS A 125 13.69 22.73 3.22
CA LYS A 125 13.62 22.99 1.78
C LYS A 125 12.93 24.32 1.45
N ALA A 126 11.93 24.71 2.23
CA ALA A 126 11.22 25.98 2.06
C ALA A 126 12.07 27.22 2.42
N LYS A 127 13.13 27.05 3.22
CA LYS A 127 14.00 28.14 3.67
C LYS A 127 15.18 28.44 2.72
N ARG A 128 15.26 27.75 1.58
CA ARG A 128 16.31 27.92 0.55
C ARG A 128 15.84 28.70 -0.69
N HIS A 129 14.70 29.39 -0.62
CA HIS A 129 14.24 30.36 -1.62
C HIS A 129 14.13 31.74 -1.00
#